data_AF-A0A367RK44-F1
#
_entry.id   AF-A0A367RK44-F1
#
_cell.length_a   1.000
_cell.length_b   1.000
_cell.length_c   1.000
_cell.angle_alpha   90.00
_cell.angle_beta   90.00
_cell.angle_gamma   90.00
#
_symmetry.space_group_name_H-M   'P 1'
#
loop_
_entity.id
_entity.type
_entity.pdbx_description
1 polymer ?
#
loop_
_entity_poly.entity_id
_entity_poly.type
_entity_poly.pdbx_seq_one_letter_code
_entity_poly.pdbx_strand_id
1 'polypeptide(L)'
;MENTNSLLGYVLLITNLFLIWYFLRGKNLKIHKQTQNQLNFTIQPKWFLFIGLFIGQAGIICLHTIFTIISSTQLSCDRVPQNLQAFSIEQKSSIIICDLREFDFFDRQKSQKLITGLIGTRLEKQTKTDKEGKILYKYRVQLLTNTESIPFTRIAYSDYFSEEAELIILKIKNFLAQPLEKNLVVKQDDTLKGYAAIGGTLFLFLVGLLIIAAGSFINCNFEKESNSLTLSRYRWFGKLGKAVFLYSLNEIIDIKVESSDSSEGGFVYRVTLMLASDETVPLSGCYSSGFEEKQEIVKTIKSFLASS
;
A
#
# COMPACT_ATOMS: atom_id res chain seq x y z
N MET A 1 -5.02 19.09 -17.58
CA MET A 1 -4.24 18.41 -16.52
C MET A 1 -4.43 16.92 -16.67
N GLU A 2 -3.61 16.24 -17.48
CA GLU A 2 -3.92 14.86 -17.92
C GLU A 2 -2.72 13.89 -17.87
N ASN A 3 -1.59 14.25 -17.24
CA ASN A 3 -0.37 13.44 -17.36
C ASN A 3 0.34 13.04 -16.06
N THR A 4 -0.17 13.42 -14.89
CA THR A 4 0.46 13.03 -13.61
C THR A 4 0.13 11.59 -13.19
N ASN A 5 -1.07 11.10 -13.55
CA ASN A 5 -1.47 9.72 -13.23
C ASN A 5 -0.72 8.68 -14.07
N SER A 6 -0.25 9.03 -15.27
CA SER A 6 0.52 8.12 -16.13
C SER A 6 1.91 7.86 -15.54
N LEU A 7 2.60 8.90 -15.06
CA LEU A 7 3.97 8.82 -14.55
C LEU A 7 4.09 7.90 -13.33
N LEU A 8 3.17 8.01 -12.36
CA LEU A 8 3.19 7.11 -11.20
C LEU A 8 2.94 5.65 -11.62
N GLY A 9 1.99 5.42 -12.54
CA GLY A 9 1.74 4.10 -13.09
C GLY A 9 2.99 3.48 -13.72
N TYR A 10 3.73 4.26 -14.52
CA TYR A 10 5.00 3.81 -15.11
C TYR A 10 6.08 3.54 -14.06
N VAL A 11 6.24 4.42 -13.06
CA VAL A 11 7.22 4.21 -11.98
C VAL A 11 6.91 2.92 -11.21
N LEU A 12 5.65 2.67 -10.88
CA LEU A 12 5.23 1.46 -10.18
C LEU A 12 5.43 0.21 -11.03
N LEU A 13 5.11 0.28 -12.32
CA LEU A 13 5.34 -0.83 -13.25
C LEU A 13 6.84 -1.16 -13.35
N ILE A 14 7.68 -0.15 -13.58
CA ILE A 14 9.14 -0.32 -13.68
C ILE A 14 9.70 -0.89 -12.38
N THR A 15 9.25 -0.38 -11.23
CA THR A 15 9.73 -0.86 -9.93
C THR A 15 9.28 -2.30 -9.67
N ASN A 16 8.05 -2.67 -10.02
CA ASN A 16 7.57 -4.05 -9.93
C ASN A 16 8.34 -4.99 -10.86
N LEU A 17 8.56 -4.59 -12.12
CA LEU A 17 9.35 -5.37 -13.07
C LEU A 17 10.79 -5.57 -12.57
N PHE A 18 11.39 -4.52 -12.00
CA PHE A 18 12.71 -4.61 -11.38
C PHE A 18 12.73 -5.55 -10.18
N LEU A 19 11.72 -5.50 -9.29
CA LEU A 19 11.62 -6.41 -8.15
C LEU A 19 11.43 -7.87 -8.59
N ILE A 20 10.54 -8.12 -9.55
CA ILE A 20 10.31 -9.44 -10.13
C ILE A 20 11.60 -9.95 -10.78
N TRP A 21 12.27 -9.11 -11.58
CA TRP A 21 13.53 -9.47 -12.21
C TRP A 21 14.64 -9.74 -11.18
N TYR A 22 14.75 -8.92 -10.14
CA TYR A 22 15.70 -9.12 -9.04
C TYR A 22 15.44 -10.44 -8.30
N PHE A 23 14.17 -10.76 -8.06
CA PHE A 23 13.75 -11.99 -7.41
C PHE A 23 14.02 -13.23 -8.28
N LEU A 24 13.70 -13.17 -9.58
CA LEU A 24 13.86 -14.29 -10.51
C LEU A 24 15.32 -14.56 -10.90
N ARG A 25 16.12 -13.52 -11.10
CA ARG A 25 17.46 -13.67 -11.72
C ARG A 25 18.59 -13.78 -10.71
N GLY A 26 18.40 -13.27 -9.50
CA GLY A 26 19.48 -13.28 -8.53
C GLY A 26 19.60 -14.64 -7.84
N LYS A 27 20.79 -15.24 -7.84
CA LYS A 27 21.11 -16.39 -6.96
C LYS A 27 20.97 -16.01 -5.49
N ASN A 28 20.40 -16.89 -4.67
CA ASN A 28 20.33 -16.71 -3.21
C ASN A 28 21.71 -16.75 -2.52
N LEU A 29 22.70 -17.30 -3.21
CA LEU A 29 24.09 -17.42 -2.79
C LEU A 29 24.94 -16.26 -3.34
N LYS A 30 25.61 -15.52 -2.47
CA LYS A 30 26.64 -14.54 -2.82
C LYS A 30 27.98 -14.98 -2.26
N ILE A 31 28.89 -15.42 -3.12
CA ILE A 31 30.27 -15.79 -2.74
C ILE A 31 31.11 -14.51 -2.64
N HIS A 32 31.74 -14.27 -1.50
CA HIS A 32 32.61 -13.12 -1.26
C HIS A 32 34.08 -13.46 -1.45
N LYS A 33 34.49 -14.67 -1.05
CA LYS A 33 35.86 -15.17 -1.19
C LYS A 33 35.84 -16.68 -1.40
N GLN A 34 36.59 -17.15 -2.37
CA GLN A 34 36.80 -18.57 -2.62
C GLN A 34 38.26 -18.78 -3.02
N THR A 35 39.03 -19.36 -2.11
CA THR A 35 40.41 -19.79 -2.30
C THR A 35 40.54 -21.26 -1.91
N GLN A 36 41.73 -21.85 -2.05
CA GLN A 36 41.98 -23.22 -1.59
C GLN A 36 41.76 -23.37 -0.07
N ASN A 37 42.07 -22.32 0.71
CA ASN A 37 42.05 -22.35 2.18
C ASN A 37 40.81 -21.68 2.78
N GLN A 38 40.05 -20.88 2.02
CA GLN A 38 38.92 -20.14 2.55
C GLN A 38 37.72 -20.09 1.60
N LEU A 39 36.53 -20.38 2.11
CA LEU A 39 35.26 -20.19 1.42
C LEU A 39 34.32 -19.33 2.28
N ASN A 40 34.01 -18.13 1.80
CA ASN A 40 33.13 -17.18 2.46
C ASN A 40 31.97 -16.82 1.54
N PHE A 41 30.74 -17.09 1.98
CA PHE A 41 29.53 -16.75 1.24
C PHE A 41 28.39 -16.35 2.16
N THR A 42 27.44 -15.60 1.60
CA THR A 42 26.20 -15.21 2.27
C THR A 42 24.98 -15.78 1.54
N ILE A 43 24.04 -16.34 2.29
CA ILE A 43 22.71 -16.72 1.84
C ILE A 43 21.75 -15.58 2.20
N GLN A 44 21.04 -15.05 1.20
CA GLN A 44 20.12 -13.92 1.36
C GLN A 44 18.65 -14.37 1.41
N PRO A 45 17.81 -13.80 2.30
CA PRO A 45 16.39 -14.13 2.41
C PRO A 45 15.56 -13.37 1.37
N LYS A 46 15.76 -13.65 0.07
CA LYS A 46 15.12 -12.87 -1.02
C LYS A 46 13.60 -12.91 -1.00
N TRP A 47 13.01 -14.03 -0.59
CA TRP A 47 11.56 -14.17 -0.52
C TRP A 47 10.94 -13.19 0.48
N PHE A 48 11.50 -13.09 1.69
CA PHE A 48 11.05 -12.12 2.70
C PHE A 48 11.25 -10.68 2.23
N LEU A 49 12.39 -10.40 1.58
CA LEU A 49 12.66 -9.10 0.99
C LEU A 49 11.62 -8.75 -0.08
N PHE A 50 11.32 -9.68 -0.98
CA PHE A 50 10.35 -9.50 -2.05
C PHE A 50 8.94 -9.26 -1.51
N ILE A 51 8.43 -10.12 -0.62
CA ILE A 51 7.10 -9.97 -0.02
C ILE A 51 7.00 -8.64 0.71
N GLY A 52 7.98 -8.31 1.54
CA GLY A 52 7.94 -7.08 2.33
C GLY A 52 7.98 -5.82 1.46
N LEU A 53 8.79 -5.82 0.40
CA LEU A 53 8.81 -4.72 -0.58
C LEU A 53 7.51 -4.62 -1.37
N PHE A 54 6.91 -5.76 -1.75
CA PHE A 54 5.63 -5.79 -2.46
C PHE A 54 4.50 -5.21 -1.60
N ILE A 55 4.39 -5.61 -0.33
CA ILE A 55 3.41 -5.07 0.61
C ILE A 55 3.66 -3.57 0.84
N GLY A 56 4.92 -3.17 1.02
CA GLY A 56 5.29 -1.76 1.17
C GLY A 56 4.89 -0.91 -0.04
N GLN A 57 5.07 -1.42 -1.26
CA GLN A 57 4.64 -0.76 -2.48
C GLN A 57 3.12 -0.64 -2.58
N ALA A 58 2.37 -1.70 -2.27
CA ALA A 58 0.92 -1.64 -2.22
C ALA A 58 0.45 -0.52 -1.27
N GLY A 59 1.12 -0.36 -0.13
CA GLY A 59 0.92 0.78 0.77
C GLY A 59 1.13 2.13 0.08
N ILE A 60 2.26 2.35 -0.59
CA ILE A 60 2.53 3.62 -1.31
C ILE A 60 1.47 3.92 -2.37
N ILE A 61 1.02 2.90 -3.11
CA ILE A 61 -0.05 3.03 -4.10
C ILE A 61 -1.35 3.47 -3.42
N CYS A 62 -1.74 2.77 -2.36
CA CYS A 62 -2.92 3.13 -1.57
C CYS A 62 -2.82 4.57 -1.06
N LEU A 63 -1.67 4.98 -0.50
CA LEU A 63 -1.45 6.34 -0.02
C LEU A 63 -1.67 7.39 -1.12
N HIS A 64 -1.12 7.14 -2.32
CA HIS A 64 -1.30 8.04 -3.43
C HIS A 64 -2.75 8.12 -3.90
N THR A 65 -3.46 6.99 -3.97
CA THR A 65 -4.88 6.99 -4.33
C THR A 65 -5.74 7.76 -3.33
N ILE A 66 -5.42 7.68 -2.03
CA ILE A 66 -6.11 8.44 -0.98
C ILE A 66 -5.96 9.94 -1.23
N PHE A 67 -4.75 10.44 -1.48
CA PHE A 67 -4.52 11.87 -1.71
C PHE A 67 -5.15 12.40 -3.01
N THR A 68 -5.35 11.54 -4.01
CA THR A 68 -5.94 11.95 -5.29
C THR A 68 -7.47 11.90 -5.27
N ILE A 69 -8.05 10.89 -4.63
CA ILE A 69 -9.50 10.61 -4.64
C ILE A 69 -10.24 11.40 -3.56
N ILE A 70 -9.65 11.56 -2.36
CA ILE A 70 -10.34 12.21 -1.27
C ILE A 70 -10.29 13.73 -1.50
N SER A 71 -11.48 14.30 -1.68
CA SER A 71 -11.70 15.73 -1.75
C SER A 71 -12.83 16.12 -0.81
N SER A 72 -12.73 17.34 -0.28
CA SER A 72 -13.82 17.98 0.45
C SER A 72 -14.55 18.90 -0.50
N THR A 73 -15.88 18.93 -0.44
CA THR A 73 -16.69 19.87 -1.23
C THR A 73 -17.39 20.85 -0.29
N GLN A 74 -17.41 22.13 -0.68
CA GLN A 74 -18.05 23.18 0.08
C GLN A 74 -18.91 24.03 -0.85
N LEU A 75 -20.19 24.17 -0.51
CA LEU A 75 -21.09 25.14 -1.12
C LEU A 75 -21.21 26.32 -0.18
N SER A 76 -20.84 27.51 -0.66
CA SER A 76 -21.03 28.77 0.06
C SER A 76 -21.98 29.64 -0.75
N CYS A 77 -23.15 29.95 -0.22
CA CYS A 77 -24.14 30.79 -0.89
C CYS A 77 -24.33 32.09 -0.12
N ASP A 78 -24.41 33.19 -0.85
CA ASP A 78 -24.75 34.50 -0.32
C ASP A 78 -25.99 35.04 -1.03
N ARG A 79 -26.90 35.63 -0.24
CA ARG A 79 -27.99 36.46 -0.77
C ARG A 79 -27.48 37.86 -1.00
N VAL A 80 -27.40 38.26 -2.27
CA VAL A 80 -27.04 39.64 -2.61
C VAL A 80 -28.32 40.48 -2.56
N PRO A 81 -28.45 41.43 -1.61
CA PRO A 81 -29.56 42.35 -1.62
C PRO A 81 -29.46 43.19 -2.89
N GLN A 82 -30.51 43.18 -3.72
CA GLN A 82 -30.60 44.13 -4.81
C GLN A 82 -30.83 45.51 -4.19
N ASN A 83 -29.77 46.32 -4.11
CA ASN A 83 -29.86 47.75 -3.81
C ASN A 83 -30.49 48.46 -5.03
N LEU A 84 -31.77 48.17 -5.30
CA LEU A 84 -32.58 48.94 -6.22
C LEU A 84 -33.31 49.99 -5.39
N GLN A 85 -32.80 51.21 -5.48
CA GLN A 85 -33.50 52.39 -5.01
C GLN A 85 -34.90 52.42 -5.66
N ALA A 86 -35.90 52.34 -4.78
CA ALA A 86 -37.19 53.01 -4.83
C ALA A 86 -38.32 52.40 -5.70
N PHE A 87 -39.43 52.11 -5.00
CA PHE A 87 -40.83 52.06 -5.44
C PHE A 87 -41.27 51.01 -6.46
N SER A 88 -41.39 49.76 -6.02
CA SER A 88 -42.53 48.91 -6.40
C SER A 88 -42.73 47.80 -5.36
N ILE A 89 -43.97 47.57 -4.94
CA ILE A 89 -44.37 46.68 -3.83
C ILE A 89 -44.28 45.19 -4.24
N GLU A 90 -43.81 44.88 -5.44
CA GLU A 90 -43.53 43.51 -5.84
C GLU A 90 -42.21 43.04 -5.25
N GLN A 91 -42.33 42.09 -4.33
CA GLN A 91 -41.29 41.41 -3.57
C GLN A 91 -40.29 40.72 -4.51
N LYS A 92 -39.37 41.49 -5.12
CA LYS A 92 -38.33 40.96 -6.00
C LYS A 92 -37.45 40.00 -5.21
N SER A 93 -37.43 38.76 -5.67
CA SER A 93 -36.61 37.69 -5.11
C SER A 93 -35.13 38.10 -5.11
N SER A 94 -34.50 38.09 -3.93
CA SER A 94 -33.05 38.26 -3.79
C SER A 94 -32.31 37.26 -4.69
N ILE A 95 -31.30 37.71 -5.42
CA ILE A 95 -30.45 36.81 -6.21
C ILE A 95 -29.56 36.03 -5.26
N ILE A 96 -29.58 34.70 -5.40
CA ILE A 96 -28.71 33.78 -4.67
C ILE A 96 -27.51 33.48 -5.57
N ILE A 97 -26.31 33.76 -5.06
CA ILE A 97 -25.05 33.44 -5.71
C ILE A 97 -24.33 32.42 -4.84
N CYS A 98 -23.92 31.30 -5.43
CA CYS A 98 -23.22 30.26 -4.70
C CYS A 98 -21.86 29.93 -5.34
N ASP A 99 -20.86 29.74 -4.51
CA ASP A 99 -19.57 29.16 -4.85
C ASP A 99 -19.54 27.70 -4.44
N LEU A 100 -19.43 26.79 -5.41
CA LEU A 100 -19.09 25.39 -5.17
C LEU A 100 -17.58 25.23 -5.30
N ARG A 101 -16.90 24.98 -4.18
CA ARG A 101 -15.46 24.80 -4.10
C ARG A 101 -15.12 23.35 -3.76
N GLU A 102 -14.14 22.80 -4.46
CA GLU A 102 -13.56 21.50 -4.16
C GLU A 102 -12.16 21.71 -3.61
N PHE A 103 -11.85 21.06 -2.48
CA PHE A 103 -10.56 21.08 -1.84
C PHE A 103 -9.92 19.69 -1.89
N ASP A 104 -8.60 19.64 -2.08
CA ASP A 104 -7.84 18.40 -1.89
C ASP A 104 -7.70 18.04 -0.41
N PHE A 105 -7.09 16.89 -0.13
CA PHE A 105 -6.83 16.43 1.23
C PHE A 105 -5.97 17.41 2.06
N PHE A 106 -5.24 18.34 1.43
CA PHE A 106 -4.39 19.33 2.09
C PHE A 106 -5.08 20.72 2.15
N ASP A 107 -6.41 20.75 2.06
CA ASP A 107 -7.22 21.97 2.02
C ASP A 107 -6.86 22.94 0.89
N ARG A 108 -6.19 22.47 -0.17
CA ARG A 108 -5.91 23.30 -1.34
C ARG A 108 -7.08 23.25 -2.30
N GLN A 109 -7.54 24.42 -2.74
CA GLN A 109 -8.64 24.53 -3.69
C GLN A 109 -8.25 23.91 -5.05
N LYS A 110 -8.92 22.80 -5.41
CA LYS A 110 -8.77 22.09 -6.70
C LYS A 110 -9.61 22.74 -7.80
N SER A 111 -10.85 23.11 -7.46
CA SER A 111 -11.78 23.68 -8.43
C SER A 111 -12.76 24.63 -7.72
N GLN A 112 -13.31 25.56 -8.50
CA GLN A 112 -14.41 26.42 -8.09
C GLN A 112 -15.37 26.58 -9.26
N LYS A 113 -16.66 26.42 -8.98
CA LYS A 113 -17.75 26.68 -9.92
C LYS A 113 -18.72 27.67 -9.31
N LEU A 114 -18.93 28.79 -9.99
CA LEU A 114 -19.97 29.75 -9.63
C LEU A 114 -21.32 29.20 -10.09
N ILE A 115 -22.31 29.21 -9.20
CA ILE A 115 -23.67 28.75 -9.43
C ILE A 115 -24.60 29.94 -9.17
N THR A 116 -25.32 30.35 -10.20
CA THR A 116 -26.35 31.38 -10.11
C THR A 116 -27.73 30.74 -10.23
N GLY A 117 -28.72 31.29 -9.53
CA GLY A 117 -30.10 30.82 -9.64
C GLY A 117 -30.33 29.41 -9.08
N LEU A 118 -29.72 29.10 -7.93
CA LEU A 118 -30.02 27.87 -7.19
C LEU A 118 -31.50 27.87 -6.79
N ILE A 119 -32.28 26.93 -7.33
CA ILE A 119 -33.72 26.81 -7.07
C ILE A 119 -34.05 25.68 -6.08
N GLY A 120 -33.14 24.72 -5.90
CA GLY A 120 -33.40 23.57 -5.05
C GLY A 120 -32.28 22.54 -5.05
N THR A 121 -32.58 21.42 -4.41
CA THR A 121 -31.70 20.25 -4.35
C THR A 121 -32.51 18.97 -4.49
N ARG A 122 -31.88 17.94 -5.05
CA ARG A 122 -32.46 16.60 -5.21
C ARG A 122 -31.45 15.53 -4.86
N LEU A 123 -31.93 14.44 -4.24
CA LEU A 123 -31.16 13.22 -4.10
C LEU A 123 -31.31 12.37 -5.36
N GLU A 124 -30.22 12.20 -6.10
CA GLU A 124 -30.15 11.26 -7.21
C GLU A 124 -29.78 9.88 -6.66
N LYS A 125 -30.62 8.88 -6.91
CA LYS A 125 -30.39 7.49 -6.52
C LYS A 125 -30.02 6.69 -7.77
N GLN A 126 -28.79 6.22 -7.83
CA GLN A 126 -28.27 5.35 -8.87
C GLN A 126 -28.22 3.92 -8.35
N THR A 127 -28.65 2.95 -9.16
CA THR A 127 -28.57 1.52 -8.84
C THR A 127 -27.48 0.86 -9.66
N LYS A 128 -26.68 0.02 -9.01
CA LYS A 128 -25.75 -0.88 -9.70
C LYS A 128 -25.93 -2.29 -9.17
N THR A 129 -26.12 -3.26 -10.05
CA THR A 129 -26.13 -4.68 -9.67
C THR A 129 -24.70 -5.19 -9.60
N ASP A 130 -24.34 -5.89 -8.52
CA ASP A 130 -23.06 -6.61 -8.44
C ASP A 130 -23.11 -7.95 -9.21
N LYS A 131 -22.01 -8.70 -9.15
CA LYS A 131 -21.88 -9.95 -9.92
C LYS A 131 -22.80 -11.05 -9.38
N GLU A 132 -23.21 -10.91 -8.12
CA GLU A 132 -24.05 -11.82 -7.37
C GLU A 132 -25.54 -11.46 -7.49
N GLY A 133 -25.88 -10.42 -8.26
CA GLY A 133 -27.26 -9.97 -8.47
C GLY A 133 -27.80 -9.04 -7.38
N LYS A 134 -26.98 -8.66 -6.39
CA LYS A 134 -27.39 -7.74 -5.32
C LYS A 134 -27.33 -6.29 -5.82
N ILE A 135 -28.40 -5.55 -5.54
CA ILE A 135 -28.52 -4.15 -5.91
C ILE A 135 -27.76 -3.30 -4.90
N LEU A 136 -26.79 -2.53 -5.38
CA LEU A 136 -26.07 -1.50 -4.64
C LEU A 136 -26.64 -0.15 -5.01
N TYR A 137 -27.05 0.63 -4.02
CA TYR A 137 -27.51 1.99 -4.24
C TYR A 137 -26.37 2.98 -4.02
N LYS A 138 -26.37 3.99 -4.88
CA LYS A 138 -25.44 5.09 -4.88
C LYS A 138 -26.22 6.39 -4.86
N TYR A 139 -25.97 7.24 -3.86
CA TYR A 139 -26.71 8.49 -3.72
C TYR A 139 -25.81 9.66 -4.10
N ARG A 140 -26.35 10.67 -4.75
CA ARG A 140 -25.62 11.90 -5.07
C ARG A 140 -26.54 13.09 -4.87
N VAL A 141 -26.07 14.10 -4.14
CA VAL A 141 -26.80 15.36 -4.02
C VAL A 141 -26.59 16.17 -5.29
N GLN A 142 -27.68 16.55 -5.93
CA GLN A 142 -27.73 17.39 -7.11
C GLN A 142 -28.26 18.77 -6.72
N LEU A 143 -27.52 19.82 -7.07
CA LEU A 143 -27.93 21.20 -6.98
C LEU A 143 -28.71 21.54 -8.25
N LEU A 144 -29.95 22.01 -8.08
CA LEU A 144 -30.82 22.35 -9.21
C LEU A 144 -30.75 23.85 -9.47
N THR A 145 -30.43 24.22 -10.71
CA THR A 145 -30.57 25.59 -11.21
C THR A 145 -31.73 25.66 -12.21
N ASN A 146 -31.97 26.85 -12.76
CA ASN A 146 -32.90 27.04 -13.87
C ASN A 146 -32.44 26.40 -15.19
N THR A 147 -31.15 26.11 -15.34
CA THR A 147 -30.55 25.64 -16.61
C THR A 147 -30.03 24.22 -16.55
N GLU A 148 -29.51 23.77 -15.40
CA GLU A 148 -28.84 22.49 -15.28
C GLU A 148 -28.92 21.89 -13.87
N SER A 149 -28.54 20.62 -13.77
CA SER A 149 -28.32 19.91 -12.51
C SER A 149 -26.82 19.78 -12.29
N ILE A 150 -26.32 20.37 -11.21
CA ILE A 150 -24.90 20.39 -10.87
C ILE A 150 -24.66 19.42 -9.72
N PRO A 151 -23.80 18.40 -9.87
CA PRO A 151 -23.52 17.49 -8.78
C PRO A 151 -22.77 18.24 -7.66
N PHE A 152 -23.27 18.14 -6.42
CA PHE A 152 -22.58 18.68 -5.25
C PHE A 152 -21.26 17.93 -5.00
N THR A 153 -21.24 16.62 -5.29
CA THR A 153 -20.10 15.73 -5.09
C THR A 153 -19.70 14.99 -6.37
N ARG A 154 -18.39 14.73 -6.50
CA ARG A 154 -17.86 13.95 -7.63
C ARG A 154 -18.21 12.46 -7.51
N ILE A 155 -18.27 11.94 -6.28
CA ILE A 155 -18.47 10.51 -5.99
C ILE A 155 -19.82 10.33 -5.30
N ALA A 156 -20.56 9.31 -5.73
CA ALA A 156 -21.82 8.96 -5.11
C ALA A 156 -21.58 8.18 -3.80
N TYR A 157 -22.34 8.55 -2.77
CA TYR A 157 -22.41 7.90 -1.46
C TYR A 157 -22.88 6.45 -1.58
N SER A 158 -22.35 5.55 -0.75
CA SER A 158 -22.99 4.26 -0.49
C SER A 158 -24.24 4.45 0.38
N ASP A 159 -25.10 3.41 0.48
CA ASP A 159 -26.29 3.40 1.34
C ASP A 159 -26.03 3.90 2.77
N TYR A 160 -24.83 3.66 3.30
CA TYR A 160 -24.41 4.07 4.63
C TYR A 160 -24.39 5.60 4.86
N PHE A 161 -24.33 6.41 3.79
CA PHE A 161 -24.22 7.88 3.89
C PHE A 161 -25.45 8.62 3.33
N SER A 162 -26.59 7.92 3.21
CA SER A 162 -27.84 8.55 2.78
C SER A 162 -28.30 9.64 3.77
N GLU A 163 -28.13 9.44 5.06
CA GLU A 163 -28.47 10.42 6.11
C GLU A 163 -27.69 11.74 5.97
N GLU A 164 -26.39 11.67 5.68
CA GLU A 164 -25.56 12.87 5.49
C GLU A 164 -26.01 13.67 4.26
N ALA A 165 -26.34 12.97 3.18
CA ALA A 165 -26.89 13.58 1.97
C ALA A 165 -28.27 14.23 2.23
N GLU A 166 -29.13 13.60 3.03
CA GLU A 166 -30.42 14.16 3.44
C GLU A 166 -30.25 15.40 4.32
N LEU A 167 -29.29 15.40 5.25
CA LEU A 167 -28.96 16.57 6.07
C LEU A 167 -28.48 17.75 5.22
N ILE A 168 -27.64 17.50 4.21
CA ILE A 168 -27.21 18.52 3.25
C ILE A 168 -28.41 19.09 2.48
N ILE A 169 -29.27 18.21 1.97
CA ILE A 169 -30.49 18.62 1.25
C ILE A 169 -31.39 19.47 2.15
N LEU A 170 -31.59 19.06 3.40
CA LEU A 170 -32.43 19.77 4.37
C LEU A 170 -31.87 21.17 4.68
N LYS A 171 -30.55 21.29 4.91
CA LYS A 171 -29.89 22.58 5.14
C LYS A 171 -30.10 23.54 3.97
N ILE A 172 -29.91 23.06 2.74
CA ILE A 172 -30.08 23.89 1.54
C ILE A 172 -31.56 24.26 1.35
N LYS A 173 -32.49 23.33 1.57
CA LYS A 173 -33.94 23.62 1.49
C LYS A 173 -34.38 24.67 2.51
N ASN A 174 -33.89 24.58 3.75
CA ASN A 174 -34.21 25.54 4.80
C ASN A 174 -33.70 26.95 4.44
N PHE A 175 -32.46 27.05 3.97
CA PHE A 175 -31.91 28.31 3.48
C PHE A 175 -32.76 28.92 2.37
N LEU A 176 -33.15 28.12 1.36
CA LEU A 176 -34.00 28.58 0.27
C LEU A 176 -35.39 29.03 0.76
N ALA A 177 -35.94 28.35 1.76
CA ALA A 177 -37.26 28.65 2.33
C ALA A 177 -37.28 29.86 3.30
N GLN A 178 -36.14 30.25 3.88
CA GLN A 178 -36.07 31.31 4.88
C GLN A 178 -35.33 32.55 4.36
N PRO A 179 -36.01 33.57 3.79
CA PRO A 179 -35.39 34.75 3.17
C PRO A 179 -34.43 35.57 4.05
N LEU A 180 -34.57 35.45 5.37
CA LEU A 180 -33.77 36.19 6.35
C LEU A 180 -32.35 35.62 6.54
N GLU A 181 -32.12 34.36 6.17
CA GLU A 181 -30.80 33.74 6.24
C GLU A 181 -29.91 34.29 5.12
N LYS A 182 -28.88 35.07 5.48
CA LYS A 182 -28.08 35.81 4.49
C LYS A 182 -27.06 34.94 3.78
N ASN A 183 -26.54 33.93 4.47
CA ASN A 183 -25.49 33.05 3.97
C ASN A 183 -25.78 31.59 4.31
N LEU A 184 -25.23 30.69 3.51
CA LEU A 184 -25.26 29.26 3.75
C LEU A 184 -23.87 28.71 3.46
N VAL A 185 -23.33 27.94 4.41
CA VAL A 185 -22.10 27.17 4.19
C VAL A 185 -22.39 25.71 4.51
N VAL A 186 -22.32 24.87 3.48
CA VAL A 186 -22.43 23.41 3.62
C VAL A 186 -21.12 22.80 3.17
N LYS A 187 -20.44 22.12 4.09
CA LYS A 187 -19.22 21.35 3.84
C LYS A 187 -19.53 19.87 3.98
N GLN A 188 -19.05 19.08 3.03
CA GLN A 188 -18.90 17.65 3.19
C GLN A 188 -17.41 17.33 3.29
N ASP A 189 -17.06 16.66 4.39
CA ASP A 189 -15.68 16.41 4.76
C ASP A 189 -15.43 14.90 4.88
N ASP A 190 -14.88 14.32 3.81
CA ASP A 190 -14.47 12.92 3.79
C ASP A 190 -13.05 12.70 4.38
N THR A 191 -12.44 13.72 4.98
CA THR A 191 -11.05 13.67 5.47
C THR A 191 -10.85 12.61 6.55
N LEU A 192 -11.87 12.33 7.39
CA LEU A 192 -11.80 11.27 8.40
C LEU A 192 -11.54 9.89 7.79
N LYS A 193 -12.22 9.57 6.67
CA LYS A 193 -11.98 8.32 5.92
C LYS A 193 -10.56 8.31 5.36
N GLY A 194 -10.08 9.48 4.94
CA GLY A 194 -8.69 9.66 4.52
C GLY A 194 -7.70 9.33 5.62
N TYR A 195 -7.89 9.85 6.83
CA TYR A 195 -7.04 9.52 7.98
C TYR A 195 -7.09 8.03 8.32
N ALA A 196 -8.27 7.40 8.31
CA ALA A 196 -8.38 5.96 8.53
C ALA A 196 -7.61 5.15 7.45
N ALA A 197 -7.74 5.55 6.18
CA ALA A 197 -7.05 4.89 5.08
C ALA A 197 -5.53 5.12 5.13
N ILE A 198 -5.07 6.30 5.55
CA ILE A 198 -3.65 6.58 5.83
C ILE A 198 -3.14 5.68 6.96
N GLY A 199 -3.89 5.56 8.05
CA GLY A 199 -3.55 4.68 9.17
C GLY A 199 -3.40 3.22 8.73
N GLY A 200 -4.35 2.70 7.95
CA GLY A 200 -4.27 1.35 7.38
C GLY A 200 -3.06 1.18 6.44
N THR A 201 -2.74 2.21 5.67
CA THR A 201 -1.57 2.21 4.77
C THR A 201 -0.24 2.18 5.54
N LEU A 202 -0.11 2.99 6.60
CA LEU A 202 1.06 2.99 7.47
C LEU A 202 1.23 1.64 8.17
N PHE A 203 0.12 1.02 8.58
CA PHE A 203 0.13 -0.33 9.14
C PHE A 203 0.67 -1.37 8.14
N LEU A 204 0.20 -1.36 6.89
CA LEU A 204 0.73 -2.26 5.85
C LEU A 204 2.23 -2.05 5.61
N PHE A 205 2.69 -0.79 5.60
CA PHE A 205 4.10 -0.48 5.47
C PHE A 205 4.93 -1.06 6.63
N LEU A 206 4.44 -0.90 7.87
CA LEU A 206 5.06 -1.49 9.05
C LEU A 206 5.12 -3.02 8.97
N VAL A 207 4.03 -3.66 8.55
CA VAL A 207 3.98 -5.12 8.35
C VAL A 207 5.01 -5.54 7.29
N GLY A 208 5.12 -4.82 6.18
CA GLY A 208 6.14 -5.04 5.16
C GLY A 208 7.55 -4.98 5.74
N LEU A 209 7.87 -3.95 6.53
CA LEU A 209 9.17 -3.83 7.21
C LEU A 209 9.44 -4.98 8.19
N LEU A 210 8.44 -5.41 8.96
CA LEU A 210 8.57 -6.54 9.89
C LEU A 210 8.86 -7.85 9.15
N ILE A 211 8.21 -8.07 8.00
CA ILE A 211 8.47 -9.24 7.15
C ILE A 211 9.92 -9.23 6.64
N ILE A 212 10.42 -8.08 6.17
CA ILE A 212 11.82 -7.96 5.75
C ILE A 212 12.77 -8.21 6.93
N ALA A 213 12.45 -7.65 8.10
CA ALA A 213 13.25 -7.79 9.32
C ALA A 213 13.31 -9.22 9.85
N ALA A 214 12.26 -10.02 9.63
CA ALA A 214 12.19 -11.43 9.97
C ALA A 214 13.11 -12.30 9.08
N GLY A 215 13.48 -11.81 7.89
CA GLY A 215 14.43 -12.48 7.02
C GLY A 215 15.81 -12.60 7.66
N SER A 216 16.31 -13.84 7.79
CA SER A 216 17.66 -14.09 8.32
C SER A 216 18.69 -14.11 7.21
N PHE A 217 19.72 -13.26 7.33
CA PHE A 217 20.93 -13.37 6.51
C PHE A 217 21.88 -14.36 7.17
N ILE A 218 22.42 -15.29 6.40
CA ILE A 218 23.37 -16.28 6.91
C ILE A 218 24.69 -16.08 6.21
N ASN A 219 25.75 -15.83 6.97
CA ASN A 219 27.12 -15.76 6.48
C ASN A 219 27.87 -17.00 6.95
N CYS A 220 28.46 -17.73 6.01
CA CYS A 220 29.27 -18.91 6.27
C CYS A 220 30.71 -18.62 5.87
N ASN A 221 31.65 -18.80 6.79
CA ASN A 221 33.07 -18.71 6.54
C ASN A 221 33.74 -20.02 6.94
N PHE A 222 34.19 -20.78 5.94
CA PHE A 222 34.98 -21.99 6.11
C PHE A 222 36.46 -21.62 5.94
N GLU A 223 37.29 -22.00 6.90
CA GLU A 223 38.73 -21.70 6.90
C GLU A 223 39.51 -22.95 7.29
N LYS A 224 40.27 -23.48 6.33
CA LYS A 224 41.02 -24.74 6.51
C LYS A 224 42.22 -24.58 7.44
N GLU A 225 42.91 -23.44 7.36
CA GLU A 225 44.09 -23.16 8.19
C GLU A 225 43.75 -23.20 9.68
N SER A 226 42.61 -22.65 10.06
CA SER A 226 42.11 -22.66 11.44
C SER A 226 41.22 -23.86 11.76
N ASN A 227 41.02 -24.77 10.79
CA ASN A 227 40.09 -25.91 10.89
C ASN A 227 38.70 -25.50 11.42
N SER A 228 38.18 -24.35 10.95
CA SER A 228 36.97 -23.75 11.49
C SER A 228 35.90 -23.44 10.45
N LEU A 229 34.65 -23.60 10.86
CA LEU A 229 33.46 -23.06 10.22
C LEU A 229 32.84 -22.02 11.16
N THR A 230 32.78 -20.77 10.70
CA THR A 230 32.01 -19.72 11.35
C THR A 230 30.66 -19.54 10.64
N LEU A 231 29.58 -19.85 11.33
CA LEU A 231 28.21 -19.60 10.89
C LEU A 231 27.64 -18.38 11.62
N SER A 232 27.49 -17.26 10.92
CA SER A 232 26.89 -16.04 11.47
C SER A 232 25.48 -15.83 10.92
N ARG A 233 24.49 -15.73 11.80
CA ARG A 233 23.10 -15.40 11.45
C ARG A 233 22.79 -13.98 11.88
N TYR A 234 22.23 -13.19 10.98
CA TYR A 234 21.85 -11.79 11.22
C TYR A 234 20.35 -11.62 10.98
N ARG A 235 19.71 -10.82 11.83
CA ARG A 235 18.32 -10.36 11.67
C ARG A 235 18.32 -8.90 11.23
N TRP A 236 17.14 -8.34 10.93
CA TRP A 236 16.98 -6.91 10.64
C TRP A 236 17.95 -6.38 9.58
N PHE A 237 17.69 -6.71 8.31
CA PHE A 237 18.49 -6.24 7.16
C PHE A 237 19.98 -6.63 7.23
N GLY A 238 20.33 -7.68 7.98
CA GLY A 238 21.70 -8.15 8.11
C GLY A 238 22.59 -7.30 9.02
N LYS A 239 22.01 -6.37 9.81
CA LYS A 239 22.76 -5.42 10.64
C LYS A 239 22.68 -5.68 12.15
N LEU A 240 21.59 -6.29 12.64
CA LEU A 240 21.36 -6.48 14.07
C LEU A 240 21.14 -7.95 14.42
N GLY A 241 21.25 -8.28 15.71
CA GLY A 241 20.98 -9.62 16.22
C GLY A 241 21.91 -10.69 15.64
N LYS A 242 23.23 -10.43 15.64
CA LYS A 242 24.24 -11.37 15.16
C LYS A 242 24.38 -12.53 16.16
N ALA A 243 24.01 -13.73 15.74
CA ALA A 243 24.35 -14.97 16.42
C ALA A 243 25.50 -15.65 15.67
N VAL A 244 26.56 -16.02 16.37
CA VAL A 244 27.75 -16.67 15.79
C VAL A 244 27.88 -18.06 16.38
N PHE A 245 28.03 -19.04 15.51
CA PHE A 245 28.28 -20.44 15.86
C PHE A 245 29.62 -20.85 15.23
N LEU A 246 30.43 -21.55 16.00
CA LEU A 246 31.73 -22.06 15.60
C LEU A 246 31.69 -23.58 15.63
N TYR A 247 32.11 -24.20 14.54
CA TYR A 247 32.21 -25.65 14.39
C TYR A 247 33.58 -26.02 13.83
N SER A 248 34.09 -27.22 14.14
CA SER A 248 35.32 -27.70 13.51
C SER A 248 35.00 -28.25 12.11
N LEU A 249 35.89 -28.05 11.13
CA LEU A 249 35.70 -28.66 9.80
C LEU A 249 35.80 -30.19 9.86
N ASN A 250 36.65 -30.72 10.76
CA ASN A 250 36.79 -32.16 10.97
C ASN A 250 35.55 -32.82 11.59
N GLU A 251 34.68 -32.05 12.24
CA GLU A 251 33.40 -32.57 12.76
C GLU A 251 32.36 -32.74 11.67
N ILE A 252 32.52 -32.11 10.50
CA ILE A 252 31.54 -32.16 9.42
C ILE A 252 31.73 -33.46 8.62
N ILE A 253 30.82 -34.42 8.81
CA ILE A 253 30.82 -35.70 8.08
C ILE A 253 30.21 -35.53 6.69
N ASP A 254 29.09 -34.82 6.59
CA ASP A 254 28.38 -34.64 5.33
C ASP A 254 27.61 -33.31 5.28
N ILE A 255 27.24 -32.93 4.07
CA ILE A 255 26.38 -31.77 3.79
C ILE A 255 25.34 -32.22 2.78
N LYS A 256 24.06 -32.06 3.13
CA LYS A 256 22.96 -32.51 2.27
C LYS A 256 21.85 -31.48 2.16
N VAL A 257 21.06 -31.62 1.10
CA VAL A 257 19.77 -30.95 0.99
C VAL A 257 18.75 -31.84 1.66
N GLU A 258 18.10 -31.34 2.70
CA GLU A 258 17.04 -32.01 3.41
C GLU A 258 15.69 -31.55 2.83
N SER A 259 14.79 -32.50 2.56
CA SER A 259 13.43 -32.24 2.09
C SER A 259 12.41 -32.48 3.21
N SER A 260 11.36 -31.67 3.24
CA SER A 260 10.16 -31.90 4.06
C SER A 260 8.94 -31.79 3.16
N ASP A 261 7.91 -32.58 3.44
CA ASP A 261 6.59 -32.42 2.83
C ASP A 261 6.00 -31.08 3.26
N SER A 262 5.41 -30.38 2.30
CA SER A 262 4.62 -29.18 2.52
C SER A 262 3.16 -29.56 2.78
N SER A 263 2.50 -28.83 3.68
CA SER A 263 1.05 -28.97 3.93
C SER A 263 0.19 -28.70 2.69
N GLU A 264 0.73 -28.00 1.69
CA GLU A 264 0.04 -27.64 0.44
C GLU A 264 0.30 -28.65 -0.69
N GLY A 265 1.01 -29.76 -0.41
CA GLY A 265 1.51 -30.68 -1.41
C GLY A 265 2.82 -30.19 -2.04
N GLY A 266 3.76 -31.12 -2.21
CA GLY A 266 5.11 -30.82 -2.73
C GLY A 266 6.18 -30.75 -1.64
N PHE A 267 7.42 -30.53 -2.06
CA PHE A 267 8.60 -30.59 -1.20
C PHE A 267 9.22 -29.20 -0.98
N VAL A 268 9.55 -28.92 0.27
CA VAL A 268 10.37 -27.78 0.67
C VAL A 268 11.73 -28.27 1.15
N TYR A 269 12.77 -27.46 0.96
CA TYR A 269 14.15 -27.91 1.10
C TYR A 269 14.95 -27.00 2.04
N ARG A 270 16.01 -27.51 2.67
CA ARG A 270 17.04 -26.70 3.35
C ARG A 270 18.41 -27.35 3.22
N VAL A 271 19.48 -26.56 3.35
CA VAL A 271 20.84 -27.12 3.41
C VAL A 271 21.20 -27.37 4.87
N THR A 272 21.70 -28.57 5.16
CA THR A 272 22.00 -29.02 6.51
C THR A 272 23.40 -29.66 6.56
N LEU A 273 24.17 -29.33 7.59
CA LEU A 273 25.44 -29.97 7.92
C LEU A 273 25.15 -31.16 8.84
N MET A 274 25.83 -32.28 8.62
CA MET A 274 25.82 -33.44 9.51
C MET A 274 27.14 -33.49 10.26
N LEU A 275 27.07 -33.42 11.59
CA LEU A 275 28.24 -33.49 12.46
C LEU A 275 28.53 -34.92 12.91
N ALA A 276 29.75 -35.18 13.35
CA ALA A 276 30.18 -36.47 13.88
C ALA A 276 29.47 -36.88 15.18
N SER A 277 28.85 -35.92 15.87
CA SER A 277 27.97 -36.14 17.00
C SER A 277 26.58 -36.66 16.63
N ASP A 278 26.30 -36.88 15.34
CA ASP A 278 24.95 -37.13 14.78
C ASP A 278 24.00 -35.92 14.88
N GLU A 279 24.52 -34.75 15.29
CA GLU A 279 23.77 -33.50 15.26
C GLU A 279 23.65 -32.94 13.84
N THR A 280 22.45 -32.49 13.48
CA THR A 280 22.20 -31.81 12.21
C THR A 280 22.11 -30.30 12.39
N VAL A 281 23.03 -29.56 11.77
CA VAL A 281 23.06 -28.08 11.85
C VAL A 281 22.52 -27.47 10.56
N PRO A 282 21.32 -26.88 10.56
CA PRO A 282 20.77 -26.27 9.37
C PRO A 282 21.50 -24.96 9.05
N LEU A 283 21.91 -24.78 7.79
CA LEU A 283 22.44 -23.50 7.32
C LEU A 283 21.34 -22.45 7.28
N SER A 284 20.11 -22.84 6.89
CA SER A 284 18.92 -21.96 6.89
C SER A 284 17.87 -22.41 7.90
N GLY A 285 17.32 -21.46 8.67
CA GLY A 285 16.34 -21.76 9.73
C GLY A 285 14.96 -22.22 9.24
N CYS A 286 14.63 -21.99 7.97
CA CYS A 286 13.36 -22.40 7.36
C CYS A 286 13.61 -23.27 6.12
N TYR A 287 12.67 -24.17 5.83
CA TYR A 287 12.61 -24.85 4.54
C TYR A 287 12.01 -23.90 3.49
N SER A 288 12.48 -24.00 2.26
CA SER A 288 11.97 -23.23 1.12
C SER A 288 12.10 -23.99 -0.19
N SER A 289 11.35 -23.55 -1.21
CA SER A 289 11.49 -24.06 -2.57
C SER A 289 12.88 -23.77 -3.16
N GLY A 290 13.19 -24.35 -4.33
CA GLY A 290 14.50 -24.19 -4.99
C GLY A 290 15.50 -25.25 -4.54
N PHE A 291 15.28 -26.48 -4.99
CA PHE A 291 16.19 -27.61 -4.77
C PHE A 291 17.54 -27.38 -5.44
N GLU A 292 17.54 -26.99 -6.71
CA GLU A 292 18.75 -26.81 -7.53
C GLU A 292 19.73 -25.80 -6.90
N GLU A 293 19.22 -24.67 -6.40
CA GLU A 293 20.07 -23.67 -5.73
C GLU A 293 20.71 -24.22 -4.44
N LYS A 294 19.96 -24.99 -3.65
CA LYS A 294 20.47 -25.61 -2.43
C LYS A 294 21.48 -26.72 -2.74
N GLN A 295 21.26 -27.44 -3.83
CA GLN A 295 22.19 -28.44 -4.34
C GLN A 295 23.47 -27.78 -4.87
N GLU A 296 23.39 -26.61 -5.51
CA GLU A 296 24.56 -25.81 -5.91
C GLU A 296 25.39 -25.42 -4.67
N ILE A 297 24.73 -24.94 -3.60
CA ILE A 297 25.41 -24.64 -2.32
C ILE A 297 26.13 -25.87 -1.77
N VAL A 298 25.44 -27.00 -1.69
CA VAL A 298 26.03 -28.27 -1.21
C VAL A 298 27.24 -28.66 -2.06
N LYS A 299 27.12 -28.58 -3.39
CA LYS A 299 28.20 -28.90 -4.32
C LYS A 299 29.39 -27.97 -4.11
N THR A 300 29.18 -26.66 -4.00
CA THR A 300 30.25 -25.68 -3.74
C THR A 300 31.00 -25.99 -2.45
N ILE A 301 30.29 -26.27 -1.36
CA ILE A 301 30.94 -26.57 -0.07
C ILE A 301 31.68 -27.90 -0.14
N LYS A 302 31.06 -28.96 -0.70
CA LYS A 302 31.72 -30.27 -0.86
C LYS A 302 32.99 -30.19 -1.71
N SER A 303 32.94 -29.48 -2.83
CA SER A 303 34.11 -29.25 -3.68
C SER A 303 35.23 -28.51 -2.93
N PHE A 304 34.88 -27.50 -2.13
CA PHE A 304 35.86 -26.79 -1.30
C PHE A 304 36.47 -27.70 -0.22
N LEU A 305 35.68 -28.53 0.47
CA LEU A 305 36.20 -29.44 1.50
C LEU A 305 37.09 -30.54 0.91
N ALA A 306 36.79 -31.02 -0.30
CA ALA A 306 37.56 -32.06 -0.97
C ALA A 306 38.88 -31.58 -1.60
N SER A 307 39.00 -30.29 -1.97
CA SER A 307 40.20 -29.76 -2.60
C SER A 307 41.31 -29.55 -1.56
N SER A 308 42.06 -30.59 -1.23
CA SER A 308 43.24 -30.51 -0.35
C SER A 308 44.39 -29.84 -1.07
#